data_AF-A0A4Q2QNY8-F1
#
_entry.id   AF-A0A4Q2QNY8-F1
#
_cell.length_a   1.000
_cell.length_b   1.000
_cell.length_c   1.000
_cell.angle_alpha   90.00
_cell.angle_beta   90.00
_cell.angle_gamma   90.00
#
_symmetry.space_group_name_H-M   'P 1'
#
loop_
_entity.id
_entity.type
_entity.pdbx_description
1 polymer ?
#
loop_
_entity_poly.entity_id
_entity_poly.type
_entity_poly.pdbx_seq_one_letter_code
_entity_poly.pdbx_strand_id
1 'polypeptide(L)'
;ESGQQVYMQLLNKEQELKITEASTVGDVRIVDPAITQPGVLKPKKGLIILGAIILGLMLSIVGVLLRSLFNRGIESPQVLEEHGISVYASIPLSEWQKARDSVKTIKGVKRYKQSQLLAVGNPTDLAIEAIRSLRTSLH
;
A
#
# COMPACT_ATOMS: atom_id res chain seq x y z
N GLU A 1 48.32 80.69 33.50
CA GLU A 1 48.92 79.54 32.78
C GLU A 1 48.03 78.29 32.77
N SER A 2 47.26 78.02 33.83
CA SER A 2 46.39 76.83 33.93
C SER A 2 45.23 76.78 32.92
N GLY A 3 44.59 77.91 32.59
CA GLY A 3 43.43 77.92 31.66
C GLY A 3 43.78 77.57 30.21
N GLN A 4 44.98 77.95 29.75
CA GLN A 4 45.45 77.63 28.41
C GLN A 4 45.76 76.13 28.26
N GLN A 5 46.29 75.51 29.32
CA GLN A 5 46.55 74.07 29.34
C GLN A 5 45.27 73.24 29.28
N VAL A 6 44.22 73.65 30.02
CA VAL A 6 42.90 72.99 29.98
C VAL A 6 42.26 73.12 28.59
N TYR A 7 42.35 74.29 27.97
CA TYR A 7 41.84 74.50 26.61
C TYR A 7 42.55 73.58 25.59
N MET A 8 43.88 73.48 25.66
CA MET A 8 44.64 72.59 24.79
C MET A 8 44.31 71.10 25.03
N GLN A 9 44.04 70.70 26.28
CA GLN A 9 43.61 69.34 26.58
C GLN A 9 42.24 69.02 25.99
N LEU A 10 41.26 69.92 26.11
CA LEU A 10 39.94 69.75 25.52
C LEU A 10 40.01 69.69 24.00
N LEU A 11 40.81 70.55 23.37
CA LEU A 11 41.01 70.56 21.92
C LEU A 11 41.61 69.25 21.41
N ASN A 12 42.63 68.73 22.10
CA ASN A 12 43.22 67.44 21.75
C ASN A 12 42.21 66.29 21.90
N LYS A 13 41.37 66.34 22.95
CA LYS A 13 40.32 65.34 23.18
C LYS A 13 39.25 65.37 22.10
N GLU A 14 38.88 66.54 21.61
CA GLU A 14 37.94 66.70 20.48
C GLU A 14 38.49 66.05 19.20
N GLN A 15 39.77 66.29 18.90
CA GLN A 15 40.43 65.71 17.73
C GLN A 15 40.54 64.18 17.84
N GLU A 16 40.89 63.67 19.02
CA GLU A 16 40.94 62.24 19.31
C GLU A 16 39.57 61.56 19.12
N LEU A 17 38.50 62.21 19.58
CA LEU A 17 37.13 61.72 19.39
C LEU A 17 36.72 61.73 17.92
N LYS A 18 37.04 62.78 17.15
CA LYS A 18 36.76 62.84 15.70
C LYS A 18 37.48 61.75 14.91
N ILE A 19 38.73 61.44 15.28
CA ILE A 19 39.50 60.35 14.67
C ILE A 19 38.89 59.00 15.06
N THR A 20 38.48 58.83 16.32
CA THR A 20 37.86 57.60 16.80
C THR A 20 36.49 57.38 16.15
N GLU A 21 35.70 58.44 15.96
CA GLU A 21 34.42 58.41 15.27
C GLU A 21 34.60 58.01 13.79
N ALA A 22 35.54 58.64 13.09
CA ALA A 22 35.90 58.28 11.72
C ALA A 22 36.46 56.84 11.62
N SER A 23 37.15 56.35 12.65
CA SER A 23 37.64 54.98 12.74
C SER A 23 36.58 53.96 13.19
N THR A 24 35.47 54.42 13.78
CA THR A 24 34.33 53.59 14.22
C THR A 24 33.35 53.36 13.07
N VAL A 25 33.38 54.19 12.02
CA VAL A 25 32.73 53.88 10.74
C VAL A 25 33.52 52.76 10.07
N GLY A 26 33.34 51.53 10.56
CA GLY A 26 33.90 50.33 9.98
C GLY A 26 33.33 50.14 8.57
N ASP A 27 34.20 50.11 7.57
CA ASP A 27 33.86 49.68 6.22
C ASP A 27 33.54 48.18 6.26
N VAL A 28 32.26 47.84 6.34
CA VAL A 28 31.81 46.45 6.38
C VAL A 28 31.86 45.90 4.95
N ARG A 29 33.02 45.35 4.56
CA ARG A 29 33.19 44.67 3.29
C ARG A 29 32.72 43.22 3.39
N ILE A 30 31.74 42.86 2.58
CA ILE A 30 31.27 41.47 2.44
C ILE A 30 32.46 40.63 1.92
N VAL A 31 32.96 39.70 2.74
CA VAL A 31 34.07 38.80 2.39
C VAL A 31 33.57 37.56 1.63
N ASP A 32 32.36 37.09 1.94
CA ASP A 32 31.68 36.00 1.23
C ASP A 32 30.15 36.15 1.34
N PRO A 33 29.40 36.21 0.23
CA PRO A 33 27.94 36.26 0.28
C PRO A 33 27.35 34.96 0.84
N ALA A 34 26.31 35.08 1.69
CA ALA A 34 25.59 33.91 2.19
C ALA A 34 24.83 33.23 1.05
N ILE A 35 25.34 32.09 0.60
CA ILE A 35 24.69 31.28 -0.44
C ILE A 35 23.62 30.44 0.23
N THR A 36 22.35 30.73 -0.06
CA THR A 36 21.28 29.80 0.27
C THR A 36 21.38 28.61 -0.67
N GLN A 37 21.39 27.38 -0.15
CA GLN A 37 21.29 26.20 -0.98
C GLN A 37 19.84 26.07 -1.47
N PRO A 38 19.56 26.20 -2.78
CA PRO A 38 18.23 25.92 -3.30
C PRO A 38 18.04 24.39 -3.33
N GLY A 39 17.66 23.83 -2.18
CA GLY A 39 17.51 22.40 -2.01
C GLY A 39 16.84 22.05 -0.70
N VAL A 40 15.72 21.34 -0.78
CA VAL A 40 15.00 20.85 0.40
C VAL A 40 15.80 19.68 0.99
N LEU A 41 16.57 19.90 2.06
CA LEU A 41 17.40 18.86 2.70
C LEU A 41 16.58 17.69 3.26
N LYS A 42 15.30 17.90 3.63
CA LYS A 42 14.38 16.89 4.17
C LYS A 42 12.91 17.26 3.86
N PRO A 43 11.98 16.31 3.63
CA PRO A 43 12.14 14.86 3.62
C PRO A 43 12.31 14.29 2.19
N LYS A 44 12.98 13.14 2.07
CA LYS A 44 13.15 12.41 0.79
C LYS A 44 11.83 11.75 0.36
N LYS A 45 10.89 12.54 -0.17
CA LYS A 45 9.52 12.12 -0.52
C LYS A 45 9.47 10.84 -1.37
N GLY A 46 10.40 10.70 -2.34
CA GLY A 46 10.48 9.49 -3.17
C GLY A 46 10.76 8.21 -2.38
N LEU A 47 11.62 8.26 -1.37
CA LEU A 47 11.97 7.10 -0.54
C LEU A 47 10.80 6.71 0.38
N ILE A 48 10.03 7.70 0.86
CA ILE A 48 8.81 7.48 1.64
C ILE A 48 7.72 6.82 0.79
N ILE A 49 7.50 7.32 -0.44
CA ILE A 49 6.52 6.75 -1.37
C ILE A 49 6.90 5.30 -1.72
N LEU A 50 8.18 5.05 -2.02
CA LEU A 50 8.67 3.71 -2.32
C LEU A 50 8.46 2.75 -1.14
N GLY A 51 8.79 3.20 0.07
CA GLY A 51 8.54 2.42 1.30
C GLY A 51 7.06 2.12 1.53
N ALA A 52 6.18 3.10 1.29
CA ALA A 52 4.73 2.93 1.44
C ALA A 52 4.15 1.94 0.43
N ILE A 53 4.62 1.95 -0.82
CA ILE A 53 4.19 0.99 -1.86
C ILE A 53 4.58 -0.43 -1.46
N ILE A 54 5.83 -0.63 -1.04
CA ILE A 54 6.32 -1.95 -0.63
C ILE A 54 5.54 -2.48 0.58
N LEU A 55 5.33 -1.64 1.59
CA LEU A 55 4.53 -1.99 2.76
C LEU A 55 3.07 -2.31 2.40
N GLY A 56 2.46 -1.49 1.53
CA GLY A 56 1.10 -1.71 1.07
C GLY A 56 0.94 -3.05 0.33
N LEU A 57 1.90 -3.40 -0.53
CA LEU A 57 1.90 -4.70 -1.21
C LEU A 57 2.04 -5.87 -0.24
N MET A 58 2.97 -5.78 0.72
CA MET A 58 3.16 -6.78 1.77
C MET A 58 1.87 -6.98 2.58
N LEU A 59 1.25 -5.89 3.06
CA LEU A 59 0.01 -5.94 3.82
C LEU A 59 -1.16 -6.54 3.01
N SER A 60 -1.25 -6.20 1.72
CA SER A 60 -2.28 -6.73 0.83
C SER A 60 -2.15 -8.24 0.64
N ILE A 61 -0.93 -8.74 0.41
CA ILE A 61 -0.65 -10.17 0.29
C ILE A 61 -1.04 -10.90 1.58
N VAL A 62 -0.60 -10.40 2.73
CA VAL A 62 -0.92 -10.97 4.04
C VAL A 62 -2.45 -10.99 4.25
N GLY A 63 -3.13 -9.90 3.94
CA GLY A 63 -4.60 -9.82 4.06
C GLY A 63 -5.34 -10.82 3.18
N VAL A 64 -4.91 -11.00 1.93
CA VAL A 64 -5.50 -12.00 1.01
C VAL A 64 -5.25 -13.41 1.50
N LEU A 65 -4.04 -13.72 1.97
CA LEU A 65 -3.71 -15.04 2.51
C LEU A 65 -4.53 -15.34 3.77
N LEU A 66 -4.62 -14.40 4.73
CA LEU A 66 -5.47 -14.57 5.92
C LEU A 66 -6.93 -14.84 5.53
N ARG A 67 -7.46 -14.06 4.59
CA ARG A 67 -8.82 -14.27 4.08
C ARG A 67 -8.98 -15.63 3.42
N SER A 68 -7.99 -16.08 2.66
CA SER A 68 -8.01 -17.41 2.02
C SER A 68 -7.96 -18.54 3.04
N LEU A 69 -7.18 -18.38 4.11
CA LEU A 69 -7.07 -19.37 5.19
C LEU A 69 -8.38 -19.51 5.97
N PHE A 70 -9.06 -18.39 6.25
CA PHE A 70 -10.38 -18.41 6.89
C PHE A 70 -11.48 -18.94 5.97
N ASN A 71 -11.36 -18.74 4.66
CA ASN A 71 -12.29 -19.27 3.66
C ASN A 71 -11.87 -20.66 3.15
N ARG A 72 -11.33 -21.53 4.02
CA ARG A 72 -11.17 -22.95 3.68
C ARG A 72 -12.55 -23.57 3.50
N GLY A 73 -12.88 -23.86 2.24
CA GLY A 73 -14.04 -24.67 1.90
C GLY A 73 -13.83 -26.13 2.31
N ILE A 74 -14.87 -26.93 2.20
CA ILE A 74 -14.78 -28.38 2.39
C ILE A 74 -14.08 -28.96 1.17
N GLU A 75 -12.80 -29.30 1.30
CA GLU A 75 -11.95 -29.77 0.19
C GLU A 75 -11.97 -31.29 0.03
N SER A 76 -12.32 -32.05 1.07
CA SER A 76 -12.39 -33.50 0.98
C SER A 76 -13.64 -34.07 1.66
N PRO A 77 -14.21 -35.16 1.10
CA PRO A 77 -15.34 -35.85 1.70
C PRO A 77 -14.99 -36.50 3.04
N GLN A 78 -13.71 -36.83 3.29
CA GLN A 78 -13.27 -37.40 4.56
C GLN A 78 -13.50 -36.44 5.74
N VAL A 79 -13.33 -35.13 5.52
CA VAL A 79 -13.60 -34.11 6.55
C VAL A 79 -15.07 -34.17 6.98
N LEU A 80 -16.00 -34.43 6.07
CA LEU A 80 -17.42 -34.57 6.41
C LEU A 80 -17.70 -35.86 7.19
N GLU A 81 -17.08 -36.97 6.79
CA GLU A 81 -17.23 -38.26 7.46
C GLU A 81 -16.68 -38.23 8.89
N GLU A 82 -15.53 -37.57 9.12
CA GLU A 82 -14.96 -37.36 10.46
C GLU A 82 -15.88 -36.55 11.39
N HIS A 83 -16.71 -35.66 10.82
CA HIS A 83 -17.70 -34.89 11.57
C HIS A 83 -19.06 -35.63 11.72
N GLY A 84 -19.11 -36.92 11.37
CA GLY A 84 -20.30 -37.75 11.48
C GLY A 84 -21.34 -37.53 10.36
N ILE A 85 -20.95 -36.88 9.27
CA ILE A 85 -21.82 -36.65 8.10
C ILE A 85 -21.46 -37.67 7.02
N SER A 86 -22.35 -38.63 6.75
CA SER A 86 -22.15 -39.63 5.69
C SER A 86 -22.22 -39.00 4.29
N VAL A 87 -21.18 -39.17 3.49
CA VAL A 87 -21.14 -38.67 2.10
C VAL A 87 -21.68 -39.75 1.14
N TYR A 88 -22.82 -39.48 0.50
CA TYR A 88 -23.47 -40.44 -0.40
C TYR A 88 -22.89 -40.45 -1.83
N ALA A 89 -22.41 -39.31 -2.32
CA ALA A 89 -21.71 -39.22 -3.60
C ALA A 89 -20.88 -37.94 -3.68
N SER A 90 -19.77 -38.01 -4.41
CA SER A 90 -18.97 -36.86 -4.82
C SER A 90 -19.22 -36.57 -6.31
N ILE A 91 -19.90 -35.47 -6.61
CA ILE A 91 -20.19 -35.08 -8.00
C ILE A 91 -19.07 -34.16 -8.51
N PRO A 92 -18.26 -34.59 -9.51
CA PRO A 92 -17.22 -33.75 -10.07
C PRO A 92 -17.82 -32.59 -10.87
N LEU A 93 -17.04 -31.51 -11.02
CA LEU A 93 -17.44 -30.39 -11.85
C LEU A 93 -17.30 -30.75 -13.34
N SER A 94 -18.40 -30.65 -14.10
CA SER A 94 -18.39 -30.87 -15.55
C SER A 94 -17.79 -29.66 -16.29
N GLU A 95 -16.67 -29.87 -16.98
CA GLU A 95 -16.06 -28.84 -17.84
C GLU A 95 -16.94 -28.55 -19.07
N TRP A 96 -17.69 -29.54 -19.57
CA TRP A 96 -18.62 -29.36 -20.70
C TRP A 96 -19.75 -28.39 -20.36
N GLN A 97 -20.30 -28.52 -19.15
CA GLN A 97 -21.33 -27.62 -18.64
C GLN A 97 -20.77 -26.24 -18.34
N LYS A 98 -19.63 -26.16 -17.66
CA LYS A 98 -18.95 -24.89 -17.33
C LYS A 98 -18.63 -24.05 -18.58
N ALA A 99 -18.25 -24.67 -19.69
CA ALA A 99 -18.00 -23.98 -20.94
C ALA A 99 -19.27 -23.36 -21.58
N ARG A 100 -20.45 -23.94 -21.30
CA ARG A 100 -21.74 -23.52 -21.88
C ARG A 100 -22.55 -22.63 -20.96
N ASP A 101 -22.35 -22.76 -19.65
CA ASP A 101 -23.02 -21.96 -18.66
C ASP A 101 -22.35 -20.58 -18.54
N SER A 102 -23.02 -19.56 -19.05
CA SER A 102 -22.60 -18.18 -18.80
C SER A 102 -22.93 -17.81 -17.35
N VAL A 103 -21.91 -17.63 -16.52
CA VAL A 103 -22.07 -17.13 -15.15
C VAL A 103 -22.03 -15.61 -15.19
N LYS A 104 -23.18 -14.97 -14.96
CA LYS A 104 -23.27 -13.52 -14.79
C LYS A 104 -23.41 -13.20 -13.31
N THR A 105 -22.42 -12.51 -12.75
CA THR A 105 -22.52 -11.97 -11.38
C THR A 105 -23.25 -10.64 -11.45
N ILE A 106 -24.46 -10.59 -10.89
CA ILE A 106 -25.24 -9.36 -10.77
C ILE A 106 -25.45 -9.09 -9.29
N LYS A 107 -24.97 -7.93 -8.80
CA LYS A 107 -25.09 -7.51 -7.39
C LYS A 107 -24.60 -8.57 -6.38
N GLY A 108 -23.45 -9.18 -6.66
CA GLY A 108 -22.85 -10.20 -5.78
C GLY A 108 -23.51 -11.58 -5.82
N VAL A 109 -24.64 -11.73 -6.53
CA VAL A 109 -25.33 -13.02 -6.73
C VAL A 109 -24.91 -13.61 -8.07
N LYS A 110 -24.35 -14.82 -8.06
CA LYS A 110 -24.03 -15.57 -9.27
C LYS A 110 -25.34 -16.09 -9.88
N ARG A 111 -25.72 -15.59 -11.06
CA ARG A 111 -26.81 -16.15 -11.85
C ARG A 111 -26.25 -17.08 -12.91
N TYR A 112 -26.61 -18.35 -12.79
CA TYR A 112 -26.29 -19.39 -13.76
C TYR A 112 -27.40 -19.42 -14.80
N LYS A 113 -27.08 -19.03 -16.04
CA LYS A 113 -27.98 -19.31 -17.16
C LYS A 113 -27.62 -20.70 -17.69
N GLN A 114 -28.31 -21.72 -17.19
CA GLN A 114 -28.17 -23.08 -17.71
C GLN A 114 -28.75 -23.12 -19.13
N SER A 115 -27.87 -23.30 -20.11
CA SER A 115 -28.28 -23.31 -21.52
C SER A 115 -28.96 -24.63 -21.90
N GLN A 116 -28.50 -25.74 -21.31
CA GLN A 116 -28.94 -27.10 -21.63
C GLN A 116 -28.84 -28.01 -20.39
N LEU A 117 -29.72 -29.01 -20.29
CA LEU A 117 -29.62 -30.06 -19.27
C LEU A 117 -28.43 -30.98 -19.58
N LEU A 118 -27.49 -31.09 -18.65
CA LEU A 118 -26.26 -31.90 -18.83
C LEU A 118 -26.57 -33.37 -19.16
N ALA A 119 -27.59 -33.94 -18.52
CA ALA A 119 -28.00 -35.33 -18.75
C ALA A 119 -28.47 -35.62 -20.18
N VAL A 120 -28.94 -34.60 -20.91
CA VAL A 120 -29.40 -34.72 -22.30
C VAL A 120 -28.29 -34.31 -23.28
N GLY A 121 -27.54 -33.24 -22.96
CA GLY A 121 -26.50 -32.71 -23.84
C GLY A 121 -25.21 -33.52 -23.86
N ASN A 122 -24.79 -34.07 -22.71
CA ASN A 122 -23.63 -34.95 -22.59
C ASN A 122 -23.90 -36.09 -21.57
N PRO A 123 -24.60 -37.15 -21.96
CA PRO A 123 -24.97 -38.25 -21.06
C PRO A 123 -23.78 -39.06 -20.54
N THR A 124 -22.61 -38.96 -21.19
CA THR A 124 -21.38 -39.69 -20.85
C THR A 124 -20.41 -38.87 -20.00
N ASP A 125 -20.85 -37.72 -19.47
CA ASP A 125 -20.04 -36.90 -18.58
C ASP A 125 -19.80 -37.59 -17.22
N LEU A 126 -18.62 -37.36 -16.63
CA LEU A 126 -18.24 -37.87 -15.31
C LEU A 126 -19.25 -37.43 -14.22
N ALA A 127 -19.80 -36.23 -14.33
CA ALA A 127 -20.82 -35.75 -13.40
C ALA A 127 -22.12 -36.58 -13.50
N ILE A 128 -22.51 -36.99 -14.70
CA ILE A 128 -23.69 -37.84 -14.92
C ILE A 128 -23.43 -39.27 -14.45
N GLU A 129 -22.22 -39.79 -14.63
CA GLU A 129 -21.84 -41.11 -14.11
C GLU A 129 -21.85 -41.14 -12.58
N ALA A 130 -21.38 -40.07 -11.92
CA ALA A 130 -21.45 -39.92 -10.47
C ALA A 130 -22.90 -39.92 -9.95
N ILE A 131 -23.82 -39.26 -10.65
CA ILE A 131 -25.26 -39.29 -10.32
C ILE A 131 -25.85 -40.69 -10.55
N ARG A 132 -25.40 -41.41 -11.58
CA ARG A 132 -25.84 -42.79 -11.83
C ARG A 132 -25.35 -43.73 -10.73
N SER A 133 -24.11 -43.57 -10.27
CA SER A 133 -23.53 -44.28 -9.12
C SER A 133 -24.29 -43.98 -7.82
N LEU A 134 -24.65 -42.71 -7.59
CA LEU A 134 -25.52 -42.32 -6.48
C LEU A 134 -26.87 -43.05 -6.54
N ARG A 135 -27.49 -43.10 -7.72
CA ARG A 135 -28.76 -43.82 -7.91
C ARG A 135 -28.63 -45.30 -7.57
N THR A 136 -27.53 -45.96 -7.97
CA THR A 136 -27.30 -47.37 -7.62
C THR A 136 -26.99 -47.56 -6.13
N SER A 137 -26.41 -46.56 -5.46
CA SER A 137 -26.15 -46.62 -4.00
C SER A 137 -27.39 -46.34 -3.15
N LEU A 138 -28.43 -45.74 -3.71
CA LEU A 138 -29.70 -45.45 -3.03
C LEU A 138 -30.70 -46.61 -3.06
N HIS A 139 -30.49 -47.57 -3.97
CA HIS A 139 -31.30 -48.78 -4.12
C HIS A 139 -30.74 -49.92 -3.29
#